data_AF-A0A238LC31-F1
#
_entry.id   AF-A0A238LC31-F1
#
_cell.length_a   1.000
_cell.length_b   1.000
_cell.length_c   1.000
_cell.angle_alpha   90.00
_cell.angle_beta   90.00
_cell.angle_gamma   90.00
#
_symmetry.space_group_name_H-M   'P 1'
#
loop_
_entity.id
_entity.type
_entity.pdbx_description
1 polymer ?
#
loop_
_entity_poly.entity_id
_entity_poly.type
_entity_poly.pdbx_seq_one_letter_code
_entity_poly.pdbx_strand_id
1 'polypeptide(L)'
;MAQVRKYLVAGGTFSVAMAIGFVMQNGDALASRMVAEDETGIQPLAEPVVASAEAEATDVPYMPEPSFSAALSVPDAFQPADPPTEPVRLAAVELDAPVTDAMPQGTDVEMSCAADMSATAGPAATVMLELSAPCAIDAVGTLHHQGMIVSVLTDSQGKATVMVPALAQEAVFIADMPGGFGAAAIVSVPDFAQYDRAVLQWQGDTGLGIHALEFGAGYQEDGHVWAASARSIDAAQAGTGGFLMRMGDVPIEGAMIAEVYTYPSGISQRDGTVELSVEAEVQSANCGRAIAAQSIQIIPGAESQALDLTMTMPDCDAIGEFLVLKNMLRSLTLASR
;
A
#
# COMPACT_ATOMS: atom_id res chain seq x y z
N MET A 1 26.64 27.21 -57.52
CA MET A 1 26.07 25.94 -57.00
C MET A 1 25.91 25.91 -55.48
N ALA A 2 26.83 26.46 -54.68
CA ALA A 2 26.74 26.41 -53.21
C ALA A 2 25.56 27.20 -52.59
N GLN A 3 25.17 28.34 -53.18
CA GLN A 3 24.03 29.12 -52.66
C GLN A 3 22.67 28.46 -52.93
N VAL A 4 22.51 27.79 -54.08
CA VAL A 4 21.25 27.08 -54.43
C VAL A 4 20.97 25.94 -53.46
N ARG A 5 22.00 25.19 -53.04
CA ARG A 5 21.86 24.14 -52.02
C ARG A 5 21.44 24.68 -50.65
N LYS A 6 21.90 25.87 -50.26
CA LYS A 6 21.52 26.50 -48.99
C LYS A 6 20.04 26.88 -48.95
N TYR A 7 19.52 27.44 -50.06
CA TYR A 7 18.09 27.78 -50.15
C TYR A 7 17.19 26.54 -50.21
N LEU A 8 17.66 25.45 -50.84
CA LEU A 8 16.92 24.18 -50.87
C LEU A 8 16.78 23.54 -49.48
N VAL A 9 17.85 23.54 -48.69
CA VAL A 9 17.81 23.02 -47.31
C VAL A 9 16.93 23.89 -46.42
N ALA A 10 17.05 25.22 -46.51
CA ALA A 10 16.21 26.14 -45.73
C ALA A 10 14.71 25.99 -46.06
N GLY A 11 14.37 25.85 -47.35
CA GLY A 11 12.99 25.61 -47.80
C GLY A 11 12.43 24.26 -47.33
N GLY A 12 13.25 23.21 -47.34
CA GLY A 12 12.88 21.90 -46.81
C GLY A 12 12.55 21.94 -45.32
N THR A 13 13.40 22.55 -44.50
CA THR A 13 13.18 22.64 -43.05
C THR A 13 11.93 23.46 -42.72
N PHE A 14 11.70 24.56 -43.46
CA PHE A 14 10.50 25.38 -43.26
C PHE A 14 9.21 24.64 -43.63
N SER A 15 9.26 23.82 -44.68
CA SER A 15 8.10 23.03 -45.13
C SER A 15 7.73 21.94 -44.12
N VAL A 16 8.73 21.27 -43.55
CA VAL A 16 8.52 20.25 -42.49
C VAL A 16 7.97 20.89 -41.22
N ALA A 17 8.52 22.04 -40.79
CA ALA A 17 8.02 22.75 -39.61
C ALA A 17 6.57 23.23 -39.80
N MET A 18 6.23 23.73 -41.00
CA MET A 18 4.86 24.17 -41.32
C MET A 18 3.87 22.99 -41.40
N ALA A 19 4.30 21.83 -41.92
CA ALA A 19 3.48 20.63 -41.94
C ALA A 19 3.17 20.11 -40.53
N ILE A 20 4.17 20.09 -39.63
CA ILE A 20 3.97 19.68 -38.23
C ILE A 20 3.03 20.68 -37.52
N GLY A 21 3.24 21.98 -37.70
CA GLY A 21 2.35 23.00 -37.15
C GLY A 21 0.90 22.89 -37.65
N PHE A 22 0.72 22.59 -38.93
CA PHE A 22 -0.60 22.38 -39.53
C PHE A 22 -1.31 21.15 -38.95
N VAL A 23 -0.60 20.04 -38.75
CA VAL A 23 -1.14 18.82 -38.14
C VAL A 23 -1.50 19.04 -36.67
N MET A 24 -0.64 19.73 -35.91
CA MET A 24 -0.92 20.03 -34.51
C MET A 24 -2.11 20.97 -34.32
N GLN A 25 -2.34 21.91 -35.25
CA GLN A 25 -3.48 22.85 -35.15
C GLN A 25 -4.80 22.28 -35.70
N ASN A 26 -4.77 21.31 -36.61
CA ASN A 26 -5.98 20.79 -37.28
C ASN A 26 -6.30 19.32 -36.95
N GLY A 27 -5.52 18.67 -36.09
CA GLY A 27 -5.72 17.27 -35.70
C GLY A 27 -7.09 16.99 -35.08
N ASP A 28 -7.55 17.86 -34.18
CA ASP A 28 -8.85 17.71 -33.50
C ASP A 28 -10.05 17.89 -34.45
N ALA A 29 -9.89 18.69 -35.50
CA ALA A 29 -10.94 18.93 -36.51
C ALA A 29 -11.09 17.77 -37.51
N LEU A 30 -10.05 16.94 -37.68
CA LEU A 30 -10.10 15.72 -38.49
C LEU A 30 -10.63 14.53 -37.67
N ALA A 31 -10.23 14.41 -36.41
CA ALA A 31 -10.73 13.37 -35.50
C ALA A 31 -12.25 13.47 -35.29
N SER A 32 -12.78 14.69 -35.12
CA SER A 32 -14.22 14.94 -34.94
C SER A 32 -15.08 14.65 -36.17
N ARG A 33 -14.50 14.54 -37.37
CA ARG A 33 -15.22 14.17 -38.60
C ARG A 33 -15.17 12.68 -38.90
N MET A 34 -14.20 11.94 -38.36
CA MET A 34 -14.10 10.49 -38.54
C MET A 34 -14.97 9.69 -37.56
N VAL A 35 -15.46 10.33 -36.50
CA VAL A 35 -16.35 9.71 -35.50
C VAL A 35 -17.84 9.87 -35.86
N ALA A 36 -18.17 10.72 -36.84
CA ALA A 36 -19.57 11.07 -37.16
C ALA A 36 -20.23 10.22 -38.26
N GLU A 37 -19.57 9.17 -38.77
CA GLU A 37 -20.13 8.29 -39.81
C GLU A 37 -20.11 6.82 -39.36
N ASP A 38 -20.88 6.48 -38.32
CA ASP A 38 -21.47 5.14 -38.21
C ASP A 38 -22.70 5.13 -37.28
N GLU A 39 -23.79 5.76 -37.71
CA GLU A 39 -25.13 5.48 -37.18
C GLU A 39 -25.97 4.81 -38.27
N THR A 40 -25.89 3.48 -38.35
CA THR A 40 -26.99 2.67 -38.88
C THR A 40 -27.51 1.77 -37.77
N GLY A 41 -28.82 1.90 -37.53
CA GLY A 41 -29.43 1.51 -36.27
C GLY A 41 -29.56 0.01 -36.07
N ILE A 42 -29.31 -0.40 -34.83
CA ILE A 42 -29.83 -1.62 -34.23
C ILE A 42 -30.17 -1.26 -32.78
N GLN A 43 -31.45 -1.26 -32.42
CA GLN A 43 -31.83 -1.29 -31.00
C GLN A 43 -31.54 -2.70 -30.44
N PRO A 44 -30.96 -2.77 -29.24
CA PRO A 44 -31.53 -3.70 -28.26
C PRO A 44 -31.64 -3.10 -26.86
N LEU A 45 -32.77 -3.45 -26.23
CA LEU A 45 -33.02 -3.81 -24.84
C LEU A 45 -32.09 -3.25 -23.73
N ALA A 46 -32.75 -2.63 -22.75
CA ALA A 46 -32.22 -1.99 -21.56
C ALA A 46 -31.37 -2.91 -20.67
N GLU A 47 -30.23 -2.38 -20.20
CA GLU A 47 -29.47 -2.74 -18.99
C GLU A 47 -28.47 -1.59 -18.64
N PRO A 48 -27.88 -1.55 -17.43
CA PRO A 48 -27.96 -0.41 -16.51
C PRO A 48 -26.99 0.75 -16.80
N VAL A 49 -27.32 1.91 -16.23
CA VAL A 49 -26.63 3.19 -16.39
C VAL A 49 -25.28 3.13 -15.67
N VAL A 50 -24.19 2.96 -16.42
CA VAL A 50 -22.83 3.18 -15.92
C VAL A 50 -22.58 4.69 -15.94
N ALA A 51 -22.62 5.33 -14.77
CA ALA A 51 -22.29 6.75 -14.63
C ALA A 51 -20.77 6.90 -14.44
N SER A 52 -20.06 7.27 -15.51
CA SER A 52 -18.69 7.79 -15.44
C SER A 52 -18.72 9.27 -15.06
N ALA A 53 -18.16 9.63 -13.91
CA ALA A 53 -17.97 11.02 -13.51
C ALA A 53 -16.46 11.36 -13.50
N GLU A 54 -16.07 12.29 -14.37
CA GLU A 54 -14.78 12.98 -14.32
C GLU A 54 -14.90 14.17 -13.36
N ALA A 55 -14.06 14.24 -12.32
CA ALA A 55 -14.01 15.39 -11.42
C ALA A 55 -12.94 16.39 -11.90
N GLU A 56 -13.39 17.60 -12.26
CA GLU A 56 -12.53 18.75 -12.51
C GLU A 56 -11.86 19.23 -11.21
N ALA A 57 -10.56 19.48 -11.27
CA ALA A 57 -9.77 20.02 -10.18
C ALA A 57 -10.03 21.53 -10.03
N THR A 58 -10.66 21.94 -8.92
CA THR A 58 -10.78 23.35 -8.53
C THR A 58 -9.59 23.82 -7.69
N ASP A 59 -9.10 24.99 -8.08
CA ASP A 59 -8.02 25.80 -7.53
C ASP A 59 -8.15 26.05 -6.02
N VAL A 60 -7.08 25.76 -5.26
CA VAL A 60 -7.04 25.89 -3.79
C VAL A 60 -6.42 27.24 -3.41
N PRO A 61 -7.04 28.06 -2.52
CA PRO A 61 -6.44 29.31 -2.09
C PRO A 61 -5.20 29.08 -1.22
N TYR A 62 -4.12 29.77 -1.57
CA TYR A 62 -2.86 29.85 -0.82
C TYR A 62 -3.08 30.31 0.63
N MET A 63 -2.73 29.45 1.58
CA MET A 63 -2.71 29.75 3.02
C MET A 63 -1.26 30.06 3.45
N PRO A 64 -1.00 31.13 4.22
CA PRO A 64 0.36 31.52 4.54
C PRO A 64 0.99 30.57 5.58
N GLU A 65 2.29 30.33 5.40
CA GLU A 65 3.11 29.45 6.24
C GLU A 65 3.17 29.92 7.71
N PRO A 66 3.07 29.01 8.70
CA PRO A 66 3.37 29.35 10.08
C PRO A 66 4.89 29.43 10.26
N SER A 67 5.38 30.62 10.60
CA SER A 67 6.75 30.83 11.06
C SER A 67 6.94 30.27 12.47
N PHE A 68 7.52 29.08 12.58
CA PHE A 68 8.05 28.58 13.84
C PHE A 68 9.38 29.27 14.15
N SER A 69 9.34 30.29 15.00
CA SER A 69 10.53 30.79 15.69
C SER A 69 10.41 30.45 17.18
N ALA A 70 10.74 29.22 17.52
CA ALA A 70 10.92 28.79 18.90
C ALA A 70 12.42 28.71 19.17
N ALA A 71 12.99 29.81 19.64
CA ALA A 71 14.32 29.81 20.24
C ALA A 71 14.25 29.02 21.56
N LEU A 72 14.76 27.78 21.55
CA LEU A 72 15.06 27.01 22.74
C LEU A 72 16.05 27.80 23.60
N SER A 73 15.54 28.43 24.64
CA SER A 73 16.35 29.06 25.68
C SER A 73 16.81 27.96 26.62
N VAL A 74 18.09 27.60 26.54
CA VAL A 74 18.74 26.70 27.49
C VAL A 74 18.92 27.47 28.80
N PRO A 75 18.37 26.99 29.94
CA PRO A 75 18.73 27.58 31.22
C PRO A 75 20.17 27.17 31.57
N ASP A 76 21.02 28.18 31.65
CA ASP A 76 22.39 28.08 32.11
C ASP A 76 22.40 27.97 33.64
N ALA A 77 22.52 26.75 34.18
CA ALA A 77 22.97 26.48 35.56
C ALA A 77 23.11 24.96 35.80
N PHE A 78 24.22 24.36 35.35
CA PHE A 78 24.73 23.13 35.96
C PHE A 78 25.94 23.50 36.81
N GLN A 79 25.69 23.84 38.07
CA GLN A 79 26.73 23.93 39.09
C GLN A 79 26.79 22.58 39.82
N PRO A 80 27.93 21.88 39.83
CA PRO A 80 28.09 20.70 40.65
C PRO A 80 28.06 21.12 42.13
N ALA A 81 27.13 20.55 42.89
CA ALA A 81 27.08 20.71 44.34
C ALA A 81 28.24 19.92 44.98
N ASP A 82 28.99 20.59 45.86
CA ASP A 82 29.97 19.95 46.75
C ASP A 82 29.28 18.91 47.66
N PRO A 83 29.91 17.76 47.92
CA PRO A 83 29.35 16.76 48.82
C PRO A 83 29.35 17.26 50.27
N PRO A 84 28.25 17.13 51.03
CA PRO A 84 28.26 17.41 52.45
C PRO A 84 29.14 16.38 53.17
N THR A 85 30.14 16.90 53.88
CA THR A 85 30.99 16.12 54.79
C THR A 85 30.31 16.03 56.14
N GLU A 86 29.49 15.00 56.37
CA GLU A 86 29.05 14.63 57.71
C GLU A 86 29.49 13.20 58.04
N PRO A 87 30.02 12.94 59.25
CA PRO A 87 30.52 11.63 59.61
C PRO A 87 29.35 10.65 59.82
N VAL A 88 29.31 9.62 58.98
CA VAL A 88 28.49 8.42 59.17
C VAL A 88 28.77 7.83 60.55
N ARG A 89 27.77 7.90 61.44
CA ARG A 89 27.78 7.16 62.71
C ARG A 89 27.41 5.70 62.43
N LEU A 90 28.42 4.83 62.47
CA LEU A 90 28.23 3.38 62.54
C LEU A 90 27.48 3.03 63.82
N ALA A 91 26.20 2.69 63.70
CA ALA A 91 25.49 1.97 64.73
C ALA A 91 25.87 0.49 64.62
N ALA A 92 26.77 0.04 65.49
CA ALA A 92 27.00 -1.39 65.70
C ALA A 92 25.76 -1.96 66.40
N VAL A 93 25.05 -2.84 65.71
CA VAL A 93 24.04 -3.71 66.31
C VAL A 93 24.69 -5.07 66.49
N GLU A 94 25.02 -5.42 67.73
CA GLU A 94 25.30 -6.80 68.12
C GLU A 94 23.96 -7.53 68.24
N LEU A 95 23.72 -8.54 67.40
CA LEU A 95 22.72 -9.56 67.68
C LEU A 95 23.32 -10.95 67.42
N ASP A 96 23.54 -11.66 68.51
CA ASP A 96 23.72 -13.11 68.56
C ASP A 96 22.40 -13.81 68.17
N ALA A 97 22.43 -14.62 67.10
CA ALA A 97 21.75 -15.92 66.91
C ALA A 97 21.51 -16.22 65.42
N PRO A 98 21.72 -17.48 64.95
CA PRO A 98 21.50 -17.84 63.56
C PRO A 98 20.03 -18.21 63.34
N VAL A 99 19.31 -17.41 62.55
CA VAL A 99 18.03 -17.82 61.95
C VAL A 99 18.26 -18.03 60.47
N THR A 100 18.27 -19.30 60.07
CA THR A 100 18.09 -19.72 58.70
C THR A 100 16.68 -19.35 58.27
N ASP A 101 16.55 -18.23 57.58
CA ASP A 101 15.46 -17.98 56.65
C ASP A 101 16.09 -17.45 55.36
N ALA A 102 16.43 -18.39 54.48
CA ALA A 102 16.60 -18.06 53.07
C ALA A 102 15.23 -17.63 52.57
N MET A 103 14.95 -16.33 52.61
CA MET A 103 13.92 -15.74 51.79
C MET A 103 14.24 -16.16 50.34
N PRO A 104 13.33 -16.81 49.60
CA PRO A 104 13.51 -16.90 48.18
C PRO A 104 13.57 -15.45 47.71
N GLN A 105 14.72 -15.03 47.19
CA GLN A 105 14.75 -13.85 46.35
C GLN A 105 13.82 -14.19 45.20
N GLY A 106 12.61 -13.64 45.26
CA GLY A 106 11.76 -13.56 44.09
C GLY A 106 12.64 -12.92 43.04
N THR A 107 13.03 -13.69 42.04
CA THR A 107 13.42 -13.12 40.78
C THR A 107 12.14 -12.45 40.29
N ASP A 108 11.95 -11.18 40.66
CA ASP A 108 11.06 -10.29 39.94
C ASP A 108 11.64 -10.28 38.52
N VAL A 109 11.10 -11.17 37.69
CA VAL A 109 11.27 -11.08 36.26
C VAL A 109 10.54 -9.80 35.91
N GLU A 110 11.26 -8.67 35.84
CA GLU A 110 10.74 -7.49 35.18
C GLU A 110 10.29 -7.96 33.79
N MET A 111 8.98 -8.08 33.59
CA MET A 111 8.42 -8.37 32.29
C MET A 111 8.70 -7.15 31.43
N SER A 112 9.77 -7.25 30.65
CA SER A 112 10.11 -6.25 29.65
C SER A 112 8.94 -6.16 28.68
N CYS A 113 8.33 -4.97 28.58
CA CYS A 113 7.33 -4.66 27.56
C CYS A 113 7.94 -4.45 26.16
N ALA A 114 9.23 -4.74 25.97
CA ALA A 114 9.87 -4.60 24.68
C ALA A 114 9.17 -5.48 23.63
N ALA A 115 8.75 -4.86 22.53
CA ALA A 115 8.29 -5.57 21.36
C ALA A 115 9.48 -6.09 20.56
N ASP A 116 9.36 -7.30 20.03
CA ASP A 116 10.32 -7.94 19.14
C ASP A 116 9.59 -8.48 17.91
N MET A 117 10.26 -8.45 16.76
CA MET A 117 9.70 -8.98 15.51
C MET A 117 10.78 -9.67 14.70
N SER A 118 10.46 -10.86 14.21
CA SER A 118 11.30 -11.59 13.27
C SER A 118 10.61 -11.71 11.91
N ALA A 119 11.40 -11.85 10.85
CA ALA A 119 10.93 -11.95 9.48
C ALA A 119 11.65 -13.09 8.77
N THR A 120 10.87 -13.98 8.14
CA THR A 120 11.39 -15.13 7.38
C THR A 120 10.82 -15.11 5.98
N ALA A 121 11.70 -15.07 4.96
CA ALA A 121 11.28 -15.15 3.56
C ALA A 121 10.63 -16.51 3.26
N GLY A 122 9.56 -16.47 2.48
CA GLY A 122 8.75 -17.62 2.11
C GLY A 122 8.48 -17.71 0.60
N PRO A 123 7.67 -18.70 0.20
CA PRO A 123 7.22 -18.89 -1.19
C PRO A 123 6.68 -17.63 -1.87
N ALA A 124 6.91 -17.51 -3.18
CA ALA A 124 6.44 -16.40 -4.01
C ALA A 124 6.79 -15.01 -3.47
N ALA A 125 8.00 -14.88 -2.92
CA ALA A 125 8.47 -13.67 -2.27
C ALA A 125 7.45 -13.12 -1.22
N THR A 126 6.85 -14.01 -0.45
CA THR A 126 6.13 -13.66 0.79
C THR A 126 7.09 -13.64 1.97
N VAL A 127 6.67 -13.04 3.08
CA VAL A 127 7.43 -12.99 4.32
C VAL A 127 6.50 -13.38 5.46
N MET A 128 6.91 -14.35 6.27
CA MET A 128 6.28 -14.65 7.54
C MET A 128 6.86 -13.74 8.62
N LEU A 129 6.00 -12.97 9.27
CA LEU A 129 6.35 -12.11 10.39
C LEU A 129 5.86 -12.75 11.68
N GLU A 130 6.73 -12.82 12.68
CA GLU A 130 6.38 -13.22 14.05
C GLU A 130 6.66 -12.04 14.97
N LEU A 131 5.59 -11.46 15.51
CA LEU A 131 5.62 -10.33 16.44
C LEU A 131 5.37 -10.82 17.87
N SER A 132 6.15 -10.32 18.82
CA SER A 132 5.98 -10.54 20.25
C SER A 132 5.99 -9.20 20.98
N ALA A 133 4.86 -8.79 21.52
CA ALA A 133 4.66 -7.57 22.29
C ALA A 133 3.93 -7.90 23.61
N PRO A 134 4.64 -8.36 24.66
CA PRO A 134 4.03 -8.94 25.86
C PRO A 134 3.03 -8.05 26.61
N CYS A 135 3.16 -6.73 26.47
CA CYS A 135 2.28 -5.75 27.12
C CYS A 135 1.13 -5.25 26.23
N ALA A 136 1.11 -5.65 24.95
CA ALA A 136 0.06 -5.37 24.01
C ALA A 136 -0.75 -6.66 23.76
N ILE A 137 -1.45 -7.13 24.79
CA ILE A 137 -2.35 -8.30 24.69
C ILE A 137 -3.68 -7.91 24.04
N ASP A 138 -4.20 -8.78 23.16
CA ASP A 138 -5.48 -8.56 22.46
C ASP A 138 -5.60 -7.13 21.88
N ALA A 139 -4.47 -6.61 21.37
CA ALA A 139 -4.29 -5.22 21.03
C ALA A 139 -4.14 -5.06 19.52
N VAL A 140 -4.74 -4.00 18.98
CA VAL A 140 -4.58 -3.64 17.57
C VAL A 140 -3.41 -2.68 17.42
N GLY A 141 -2.46 -3.04 16.57
CA GLY A 141 -1.39 -2.18 16.08
C GLY A 141 -1.46 -2.01 14.57
N THR A 142 -0.41 -1.41 14.01
CA THR A 142 -0.23 -1.30 12.55
C THR A 142 1.11 -1.86 12.12
N LEU A 143 1.13 -2.46 10.93
CA LEU A 143 2.32 -2.95 10.27
C LEU A 143 2.56 -2.11 9.01
N HIS A 144 3.77 -1.58 8.88
CA HIS A 144 4.20 -0.72 7.79
C HIS A 144 5.24 -1.43 6.93
N HIS A 145 5.08 -1.35 5.61
CA HIS A 145 6.00 -1.91 4.64
C HIS A 145 5.91 -1.20 3.28
N GLN A 146 6.95 -0.47 2.86
CA GLN A 146 7.00 0.19 1.53
C GLN A 146 5.74 1.03 1.20
N GLY A 147 5.29 1.83 2.17
CA GLY A 147 4.08 2.65 2.05
C GLY A 147 2.76 1.90 2.30
N MET A 148 2.77 0.57 2.29
CA MET A 148 1.62 -0.23 2.72
C MET A 148 1.48 -0.19 4.24
N ILE A 149 0.25 -0.03 4.73
CA ILE A 149 -0.12 -0.01 6.14
C ILE A 149 -1.29 -0.97 6.34
N VAL A 150 -1.13 -1.94 7.23
CA VAL A 150 -2.19 -2.91 7.59
C VAL A 150 -2.35 -3.02 9.09
N SER A 151 -3.56 -3.24 9.56
CA SER A 151 -3.82 -3.53 10.97
C SER A 151 -3.33 -4.93 11.34
N VAL A 152 -2.83 -5.07 12.56
CA VAL A 152 -2.44 -6.37 13.15
C VAL A 152 -3.06 -6.50 14.53
N LEU A 153 -3.61 -7.68 14.84
CA LEU A 153 -4.17 -8.00 16.14
C LEU A 153 -3.27 -9.03 16.83
N THR A 154 -2.80 -8.70 18.03
CA THR A 154 -2.11 -9.66 18.90
C THR A 154 -3.09 -10.53 19.66
N ASP A 155 -2.63 -11.71 20.08
CA ASP A 155 -3.39 -12.64 20.92
C ASP A 155 -3.29 -12.32 22.42
N SER A 156 -3.89 -13.20 23.24
CA SER A 156 -3.84 -13.13 24.71
C SER A 156 -2.43 -13.21 25.32
N GLN A 157 -1.41 -13.54 24.54
CA GLN A 157 0.01 -13.53 24.93
C GLN A 157 0.78 -12.35 24.34
N GLY A 158 0.11 -11.45 23.62
CA GLY A 158 0.74 -10.33 22.92
C GLY A 158 1.48 -10.74 21.66
N LYS A 159 1.16 -11.89 21.06
CA LYS A 159 1.82 -12.40 19.85
C LYS A 159 0.96 -12.24 18.62
N ALA A 160 1.58 -12.03 17.47
CA ALA A 160 0.90 -12.06 16.18
C ALA A 160 1.79 -12.75 15.13
N THR A 161 1.15 -13.48 14.21
CA THR A 161 1.81 -14.08 13.06
C THR A 161 1.10 -13.61 11.80
N VAL A 162 1.83 -12.97 10.88
CA VAL A 162 1.27 -12.37 9.68
C VAL A 162 2.11 -12.76 8.47
N MET A 163 1.46 -13.23 7.41
CA MET A 163 2.11 -13.45 6.12
C MET A 163 1.87 -12.25 5.22
N VAL A 164 2.92 -11.68 4.66
CA VAL A 164 2.86 -10.43 3.87
C VAL A 164 3.69 -10.57 2.59
N PRO A 165 3.18 -10.16 1.42
CA PRO A 165 4.01 -10.08 0.21
C PRO A 165 5.13 -9.04 0.34
N ALA A 166 6.35 -9.39 -0.06
CA ALA A 166 7.45 -8.44 -0.05
C ALA A 166 7.31 -7.41 -1.18
N LEU A 167 7.35 -6.13 -0.84
CA LEU A 167 7.31 -4.99 -1.76
C LEU A 167 8.70 -4.42 -2.05
N ALA A 168 9.76 -5.01 -1.47
CA ALA A 168 11.16 -4.72 -1.77
C ALA A 168 12.02 -5.99 -1.60
N GLN A 169 13.15 -6.06 -2.30
CA GLN A 169 14.10 -7.17 -2.17
C GLN A 169 14.75 -7.19 -0.77
N GLU A 170 15.20 -6.04 -0.28
CA GLU A 170 15.59 -5.86 1.12
C GLU A 170 14.39 -5.26 1.85
N ALA A 171 13.55 -6.13 2.39
CA ALA A 171 12.26 -5.76 2.97
C ALA A 171 12.45 -5.31 4.41
N VAL A 172 11.99 -4.09 4.71
CA VAL A 172 11.91 -3.54 6.06
C VAL A 172 10.45 -3.52 6.48
N PHE A 173 10.16 -4.11 7.64
CA PHE A 173 8.85 -4.14 8.27
C PHE A 173 8.92 -3.42 9.60
N ILE A 174 7.91 -2.59 9.90
CA ILE A 174 7.80 -1.86 11.17
C ILE A 174 6.42 -2.11 11.75
N ALA A 175 6.36 -2.70 12.94
CA ALA A 175 5.14 -2.82 13.73
C ALA A 175 5.08 -1.69 14.75
N ASP A 176 3.95 -0.99 14.81
CA ASP A 176 3.63 0.02 15.81
C ASP A 176 2.48 -0.50 16.68
N MET A 177 2.76 -0.73 17.96
CA MET A 177 1.80 -1.25 18.94
C MET A 177 1.41 -0.15 19.95
N PRO A 178 0.20 -0.23 20.53
CA PRO A 178 -0.24 0.69 21.56
C PRO A 178 0.76 0.81 22.72
N GLY A 179 0.90 2.01 23.27
CA GLY A 179 1.87 2.29 24.34
C GLY A 179 3.26 2.69 23.84
N GLY A 180 3.44 2.89 22.53
CA GLY A 180 4.70 3.33 21.93
C GLY A 180 5.73 2.21 21.79
N PHE A 181 5.28 0.96 21.88
CA PHE A 181 6.12 -0.22 21.69
C PHE A 181 6.16 -0.53 20.19
N GLY A 182 7.31 -0.33 19.56
CA GLY A 182 7.52 -0.66 18.16
C GLY A 182 8.54 -1.79 18.01
N ALA A 183 8.41 -2.58 16.96
CA ALA A 183 9.41 -3.57 16.55
C ALA A 183 9.69 -3.44 15.06
N ALA A 184 10.92 -3.74 14.64
CA ALA A 184 11.30 -3.73 13.25
C ALA A 184 12.05 -5.01 12.88
N ALA A 185 11.80 -5.50 11.67
CA ALA A 185 12.49 -6.66 11.12
C ALA A 185 12.95 -6.36 9.69
N ILE A 186 14.12 -6.89 9.33
CA ILE A 186 14.69 -6.77 7.99
C ILE A 186 14.94 -8.18 7.46
N VAL A 187 14.57 -8.41 6.21
CA VAL A 187 14.79 -9.70 5.54
C VAL A 187 15.12 -9.49 4.07
N SER A 188 16.06 -10.28 3.56
CA SER A 188 16.36 -10.35 2.13
C SER A 188 15.44 -11.37 1.47
N VAL A 189 14.82 -10.99 0.35
CA VAL A 189 13.83 -11.77 -0.41
C VAL A 189 14.35 -11.97 -1.84
N PRO A 190 15.18 -13.01 -2.08
CA PRO A 190 15.94 -13.14 -3.33
C PRO A 190 15.09 -13.31 -4.59
N ASP A 191 13.90 -13.89 -4.46
CA ASP A 191 12.95 -14.11 -5.54
C ASP A 191 12.01 -12.92 -5.78
N PHE A 192 12.18 -11.79 -5.06
CA PHE A 192 11.39 -10.57 -5.22
C PHE A 192 11.27 -10.14 -6.69
N ALA A 193 12.37 -10.20 -7.43
CA ALA A 193 12.44 -9.78 -8.82
C ALA A 193 11.63 -10.64 -9.81
N GLN A 194 11.03 -11.74 -9.34
CA GLN A 194 10.19 -12.61 -10.16
C GLN A 194 8.71 -12.19 -10.16
N TYR A 195 8.32 -11.20 -9.34
CA TYR A 195 6.92 -10.88 -9.12
C TYR A 195 6.63 -9.39 -9.22
N ASP A 196 5.64 -9.05 -10.04
CA ASP A 196 5.01 -7.73 -10.07
C ASP A 196 3.87 -7.70 -9.06
N ARG A 197 3.67 -6.56 -8.40
CA ARG A 197 2.62 -6.41 -7.38
C ARG A 197 1.80 -5.16 -7.57
N ALA A 198 0.51 -5.31 -7.33
CA ALA A 198 -0.44 -4.21 -7.20
C ALA A 198 -1.04 -4.27 -5.79
N VAL A 199 -0.84 -3.20 -5.03
CA VAL A 199 -1.38 -2.99 -3.69
C VAL A 199 -2.55 -2.03 -3.80
N LEU A 200 -3.62 -2.31 -3.07
CA LEU A 200 -4.70 -1.38 -2.81
C LEU A 200 -4.92 -1.36 -1.29
N GLN A 201 -4.90 -0.19 -0.68
CA GLN A 201 -5.11 -0.03 0.75
C GLN A 201 -6.15 1.03 1.06
N TRP A 202 -6.91 0.83 2.14
CA TRP A 202 -7.97 1.73 2.60
C TRP A 202 -8.25 1.53 4.09
N GLN A 203 -9.13 2.37 4.63
CA GLN A 203 -9.55 2.29 6.02
C GLN A 203 -11.02 1.89 6.14
N GLY A 204 -11.31 0.88 6.96
CA GLY A 204 -12.67 0.42 7.27
C GLY A 204 -13.41 -0.23 6.09
N ASP A 205 -14.74 -0.23 6.19
CA ASP A 205 -15.63 -0.92 5.23
C ASP A 205 -15.98 -0.02 4.04
N THR A 206 -15.14 -0.07 3.01
CA THR A 206 -15.30 0.76 1.80
C THR A 206 -15.93 0.04 0.61
N GLY A 207 -16.03 -1.30 0.65
CA GLY A 207 -16.44 -2.11 -0.49
C GLY A 207 -15.41 -2.18 -1.62
N LEU A 208 -14.20 -1.65 -1.40
CA LEU A 208 -13.12 -1.66 -2.38
C LEU A 208 -12.47 -3.05 -2.52
N GLY A 209 -12.08 -3.39 -3.74
CA GLY A 209 -11.31 -4.59 -4.04
C GLY A 209 -10.53 -4.49 -5.35
N ILE A 210 -9.45 -5.27 -5.45
CA ILE A 210 -8.69 -5.45 -6.69
C ILE A 210 -9.36 -6.51 -7.55
N HIS A 211 -9.54 -6.18 -8.83
CA HIS A 211 -9.97 -7.11 -9.87
C HIS A 211 -8.86 -7.24 -10.90
N ALA A 212 -8.32 -8.46 -11.03
CA ALA A 212 -7.30 -8.81 -12.00
C ALA A 212 -7.87 -9.75 -13.06
N LEU A 213 -8.00 -9.27 -14.29
CA LEU A 213 -8.45 -10.02 -15.45
C LEU A 213 -7.25 -10.48 -16.25
N GLU A 214 -6.85 -11.73 -16.06
CA GLU A 214 -5.67 -12.30 -16.70
C GLU A 214 -5.96 -12.77 -18.12
N PHE A 215 -5.09 -12.42 -19.06
CA PHE A 215 -5.07 -12.98 -20.42
C PHE A 215 -6.38 -12.82 -21.20
N GLY A 216 -7.10 -11.72 -20.98
CA GLY A 216 -8.36 -11.41 -21.64
C GLY A 216 -9.58 -12.15 -21.05
N ALA A 217 -9.45 -12.69 -19.84
CA ALA A 217 -10.59 -13.26 -19.12
C ALA A 217 -11.67 -12.20 -18.85
N GLY A 218 -12.92 -12.63 -18.93
CA GLY A 218 -14.08 -11.87 -18.47
C GLY A 218 -14.35 -12.06 -16.98
N TYR A 219 -15.37 -11.36 -16.49
CA TYR A 219 -15.85 -11.53 -15.12
C TYR A 219 -16.34 -12.95 -14.87
N GLN A 220 -16.02 -13.45 -13.68
CA GLN A 220 -16.36 -14.81 -13.22
C GLN A 220 -15.73 -15.96 -14.04
N GLU A 221 -14.83 -15.64 -14.96
CA GLU A 221 -14.05 -16.65 -15.68
C GLU A 221 -12.79 -17.03 -14.88
N ASP A 222 -12.15 -18.14 -15.26
CA ASP A 222 -10.99 -18.69 -14.54
C ASP A 222 -9.84 -17.68 -14.37
N GLY A 223 -9.68 -16.73 -15.31
CA GLY A 223 -8.67 -15.67 -15.28
C GLY A 223 -9.02 -14.45 -14.43
N HIS A 224 -10.22 -14.39 -13.84
CA HIS A 224 -10.63 -13.30 -12.96
C HIS A 224 -10.23 -13.58 -11.50
N VAL A 225 -9.16 -12.95 -11.05
CA VAL A 225 -8.65 -13.05 -9.67
C VAL A 225 -9.11 -11.82 -8.89
N TRP A 226 -9.93 -12.07 -7.87
CA TRP A 226 -10.52 -11.06 -6.97
C TRP A 226 -10.86 -11.73 -5.63
N ALA A 227 -11.37 -10.98 -4.64
CA ALA A 227 -11.59 -11.51 -3.29
C ALA A 227 -12.38 -12.83 -3.22
N ALA A 228 -13.43 -13.01 -4.04
CA ALA A 228 -14.24 -14.22 -4.03
C ALA A 228 -13.65 -15.39 -4.88
N SER A 229 -12.61 -15.12 -5.67
CA SER A 229 -11.91 -16.09 -6.53
C SER A 229 -10.39 -15.97 -6.38
N ALA A 230 -9.93 -15.73 -5.15
CA ALA A 230 -8.51 -15.60 -4.86
C ALA A 230 -7.82 -16.97 -5.02
N ARG A 231 -6.76 -17.01 -5.84
CA ARG A 231 -5.95 -18.22 -6.00
C ARG A 231 -4.95 -18.38 -4.87
N SER A 232 -4.43 -19.60 -4.67
CA SER A 232 -3.33 -19.84 -3.73
C SER A 232 -2.00 -19.34 -4.29
N ILE A 233 -1.02 -19.21 -3.40
CA ILE A 233 0.37 -18.89 -3.72
C ILE A 233 0.98 -19.87 -4.75
N ASP A 234 0.49 -21.12 -4.77
CA ASP A 234 1.00 -22.17 -5.67
C ASP A 234 0.86 -21.79 -7.15
N ALA A 235 -0.20 -21.06 -7.52
CA ALA A 235 -0.43 -20.62 -8.90
C ALA A 235 0.70 -19.71 -9.40
N ALA A 236 1.18 -18.81 -8.53
CA ALA A 236 2.29 -17.91 -8.84
C ALA A 236 3.63 -18.63 -8.82
N GLN A 237 3.87 -19.54 -7.88
CA GLN A 237 5.10 -20.35 -7.90
C GLN A 237 5.22 -21.21 -9.16
N ALA A 238 4.09 -21.71 -9.65
CA ALA A 238 4.04 -22.46 -10.90
C ALA A 238 4.15 -21.56 -12.15
N GLY A 239 4.08 -20.22 -12.02
CA GLY A 239 4.07 -19.32 -13.17
C GLY A 239 2.79 -19.39 -14.03
N THR A 240 1.71 -19.94 -13.46
CA THR A 240 0.44 -20.21 -14.18
C THR A 240 -0.59 -19.09 -14.03
N GLY A 241 -0.40 -18.22 -13.05
CA GLY A 241 -1.25 -17.06 -12.78
C GLY A 241 -0.86 -16.36 -11.48
N GLY A 242 -1.50 -15.23 -11.20
CA GLY A 242 -1.36 -14.47 -9.97
C GLY A 242 -2.29 -14.96 -8.86
N PHE A 243 -2.06 -14.40 -7.68
CA PHE A 243 -2.89 -14.61 -6.48
C PHE A 243 -3.15 -13.28 -5.77
N LEU A 244 -4.17 -13.27 -4.92
CA LEU A 244 -4.58 -12.10 -4.13
C LEU A 244 -4.46 -12.43 -2.65
N MET A 245 -3.79 -11.58 -1.88
CA MET A 245 -3.78 -11.64 -0.41
C MET A 245 -4.48 -10.42 0.16
N ARG A 246 -5.40 -10.64 1.10
CA ARG A 246 -6.04 -9.60 1.91
C ARG A 246 -5.50 -9.65 3.33
N MET A 247 -5.13 -8.50 3.88
CA MET A 247 -4.55 -8.34 5.22
C MET A 247 -5.22 -7.17 5.94
N GLY A 248 -5.15 -7.16 7.27
CA GLY A 248 -5.67 -6.05 8.07
C GLY A 248 -7.15 -6.13 8.44
N ASP A 249 -7.83 -7.22 8.10
CA ASP A 249 -9.24 -7.48 8.45
C ASP A 249 -9.36 -7.91 9.93
N VAL A 250 -9.16 -6.95 10.83
CA VAL A 250 -9.31 -7.11 12.27
C VAL A 250 -10.66 -6.54 12.72
N PRO A 251 -11.29 -7.08 13.79
CA PRO A 251 -12.67 -6.72 14.17
C PRO A 251 -12.74 -5.39 14.94
N ILE A 252 -12.26 -4.30 14.33
CA ILE A 252 -12.37 -2.93 14.83
C ILE A 252 -12.87 -1.98 13.75
N GLU A 253 -13.53 -0.90 14.17
CA GLU A 253 -13.89 0.18 13.26
C GLU A 253 -12.62 0.88 12.75
N GLY A 254 -12.57 1.14 11.44
CA GLY A 254 -11.46 1.86 10.83
C GLY A 254 -10.14 1.09 10.80
N ALA A 255 -10.19 -0.24 10.74
CA ALA A 255 -9.02 -1.07 10.46
C ALA A 255 -8.34 -0.65 9.14
N MET A 256 -7.01 -0.66 9.10
CA MET A 256 -6.24 -0.45 7.88
C MET A 256 -6.17 -1.78 7.13
N ILE A 257 -6.79 -1.82 5.95
CA ILE A 257 -6.91 -3.04 5.13
C ILE A 257 -6.07 -2.84 3.88
N ALA A 258 -5.40 -3.92 3.44
CA ALA A 258 -4.75 -3.94 2.14
C ALA A 258 -5.02 -5.25 1.40
N GLU A 259 -5.23 -5.12 0.10
CA GLU A 259 -5.18 -6.20 -0.87
C GLU A 259 -3.91 -6.09 -1.70
N VAL A 260 -3.24 -7.22 -1.91
CA VAL A 260 -2.04 -7.31 -2.73
C VAL A 260 -2.22 -8.40 -3.76
N TYR A 261 -2.35 -8.00 -5.01
CA TYR A 261 -2.28 -8.90 -6.14
C TYR A 261 -0.83 -9.09 -6.54
N THR A 262 -0.39 -10.36 -6.59
CA THR A 262 0.99 -10.73 -6.94
C THR A 262 0.97 -11.60 -8.19
N TYR A 263 1.70 -11.17 -9.22
CA TYR A 263 1.80 -11.88 -10.49
C TYR A 263 3.24 -12.31 -10.79
N PRO A 264 3.51 -13.56 -11.17
CA PRO A 264 4.86 -14.09 -11.41
C PRO A 264 5.46 -13.66 -12.75
N SER A 265 5.59 -12.36 -13.00
CA SER A 265 6.07 -11.77 -14.26
C SER A 265 7.44 -12.32 -14.73
N GLY A 266 8.32 -12.67 -13.80
CA GLY A 266 9.67 -13.17 -14.10
C GLY A 266 9.74 -14.65 -14.50
N ILE A 267 8.69 -15.43 -14.22
CA ILE A 267 8.58 -16.87 -14.52
C ILE A 267 7.25 -17.23 -15.20
N SER A 268 6.58 -16.25 -15.82
CA SER A 268 5.30 -16.46 -16.49
C SER A 268 5.45 -17.46 -17.63
N GLN A 269 4.55 -18.44 -17.67
CA GLN A 269 4.49 -19.42 -18.77
C GLN A 269 3.75 -18.90 -20.02
N ARG A 270 3.12 -17.73 -19.94
CA ARG A 270 2.25 -17.18 -21.00
C ARG A 270 2.53 -15.71 -21.24
N ASP A 271 2.57 -15.34 -22.52
CA ASP A 271 2.51 -13.94 -22.95
C ASP A 271 1.10 -13.38 -22.77
N GLY A 272 1.00 -12.09 -22.51
CA GLY A 272 -0.27 -11.37 -22.53
C GLY A 272 -0.31 -10.19 -21.59
N THR A 273 -1.52 -9.88 -21.11
CA THR A 273 -1.77 -8.74 -20.22
C THR A 273 -2.65 -9.19 -19.07
N VAL A 274 -2.41 -8.63 -17.88
CA VAL A 274 -3.36 -8.63 -16.78
C VAL A 274 -3.97 -7.25 -16.71
N GLU A 275 -5.26 -7.15 -17.02
CA GLU A 275 -6.00 -5.91 -16.83
C GLU A 275 -6.35 -5.77 -15.35
N LEU A 276 -5.86 -4.69 -14.73
CA LEU A 276 -6.10 -4.39 -13.33
C LEU A 276 -7.13 -3.27 -13.23
N SER A 277 -8.11 -3.46 -12.37
CA SER A 277 -9.04 -2.41 -11.98
C SER A 277 -9.33 -2.50 -10.49
N VAL A 278 -9.78 -1.37 -9.94
CA VAL A 278 -10.30 -1.31 -8.58
C VAL A 278 -11.80 -1.13 -8.69
N GLU A 279 -12.55 -1.92 -7.94
CA GLU A 279 -14.01 -1.80 -7.89
C GLU A 279 -14.46 -1.49 -6.49
N ALA A 280 -15.54 -0.71 -6.36
CA ALA A 280 -16.20 -0.43 -5.11
C ALA A 280 -17.67 -0.86 -5.18
N GLU A 281 -18.06 -1.84 -4.36
CA GLU A 281 -19.47 -2.20 -4.19
C GLU A 281 -20.17 -1.20 -3.28
N VAL A 282 -21.34 -0.72 -3.69
CA VAL A 282 -22.19 0.13 -2.85
C VAL A 282 -22.91 -0.76 -1.82
N GLN A 283 -22.62 -0.54 -0.55
CA GLN A 283 -23.14 -1.29 0.57
C GLN A 283 -23.79 -0.37 1.60
N SER A 284 -24.64 -0.93 2.47
CA SER A 284 -25.27 -0.16 3.55
C SER A 284 -24.26 0.54 4.49
N ALA A 285 -23.03 0.02 4.59
CA ALA A 285 -21.97 0.57 5.42
C ALA A 285 -21.26 1.78 4.80
N ASN A 286 -21.31 1.96 3.47
CA ASN A 286 -20.51 2.95 2.74
C ASN A 286 -21.34 3.94 1.89
N CYS A 287 -22.62 3.69 1.62
CA CYS A 287 -23.43 4.54 0.75
C CYS A 287 -23.53 5.99 1.26
N GLY A 288 -23.44 6.96 0.34
CA GLY A 288 -23.45 8.39 0.62
C GLY A 288 -22.27 8.91 1.44
N ARG A 289 -21.23 8.09 1.67
CA ARG A 289 -20.05 8.44 2.47
C ARG A 289 -18.84 8.70 1.59
N ALA A 290 -17.97 9.60 2.05
CA ALA A 290 -16.65 9.75 1.47
C ALA A 290 -15.79 8.54 1.83
N ILE A 291 -15.09 8.00 0.83
CA ILE A 291 -14.09 6.94 1.01
C ILE A 291 -12.75 7.40 0.45
N ALA A 292 -11.69 6.87 1.04
CA ALA A 292 -10.32 7.12 0.62
C ALA A 292 -9.56 5.80 0.48
N ALA A 293 -8.67 5.76 -0.50
CA ALA A 293 -7.81 4.62 -0.76
C ALA A 293 -6.51 5.07 -1.40
N GLN A 294 -5.50 4.20 -1.36
CA GLN A 294 -4.26 4.39 -2.08
C GLN A 294 -3.91 3.10 -2.81
N SER A 295 -3.47 3.21 -4.05
CA SER A 295 -2.83 2.11 -4.76
C SER A 295 -1.32 2.28 -4.78
N ILE A 296 -0.59 1.16 -4.77
CA ILE A 296 0.87 1.14 -4.93
C ILE A 296 1.23 0.03 -5.92
N GLN A 297 1.93 0.37 -7.00
CA GLN A 297 2.44 -0.61 -7.97
C GLN A 297 3.94 -0.79 -7.82
N ILE A 298 4.36 -2.04 -7.67
CA ILE A 298 5.74 -2.46 -7.52
C ILE A 298 6.11 -3.36 -8.70
N ILE A 299 6.99 -2.86 -9.56
CA ILE A 299 7.57 -3.60 -10.67
C ILE A 299 9.08 -3.66 -10.43
N PRO A 300 9.69 -4.85 -10.31
CA PRO A 300 11.12 -4.97 -10.05
C PRO A 300 11.98 -4.20 -11.07
N GLY A 301 12.83 -3.30 -10.58
CA GLY A 301 13.72 -2.47 -11.41
C GLY A 301 13.08 -1.17 -11.94
N ALA A 302 11.81 -0.91 -11.65
CA ALA A 302 11.16 0.39 -11.89
C ALA A 302 10.95 1.14 -10.57
N GLU A 303 10.69 2.45 -10.66
CA GLU A 303 10.23 3.22 -9.50
C GLU A 303 8.81 2.78 -9.11
N SER A 304 8.55 2.72 -7.79
CA SER A 304 7.22 2.46 -7.26
C SER A 304 6.30 3.63 -7.60
N GLN A 305 5.07 3.31 -7.98
CA GLN A 305 4.04 4.31 -8.31
C GLN A 305 2.93 4.21 -7.27
N ALA A 306 2.64 5.31 -6.59
CA ALA A 306 1.51 5.40 -5.66
C ALA A 306 0.48 6.41 -6.18
N LEU A 307 -0.80 6.11 -6.00
CA LEU A 307 -1.90 7.01 -6.38
C LEU A 307 -2.96 7.02 -5.28
N ASP A 308 -3.31 8.23 -4.84
CA ASP A 308 -4.38 8.45 -3.87
C ASP A 308 -5.73 8.62 -4.56
N LEU A 309 -6.76 8.11 -3.91
CA LEU A 309 -8.16 8.26 -4.30
C LEU A 309 -8.94 8.85 -3.14
N THR A 310 -9.79 9.82 -3.44
CA THR A 310 -10.85 10.24 -2.55
C THR A 310 -12.10 10.44 -3.39
N MET A 311 -13.19 9.78 -3.01
CA MET A 311 -14.47 9.92 -3.71
C MET A 311 -15.64 9.78 -2.75
N THR A 312 -16.82 10.19 -3.19
CA THR A 312 -18.06 9.98 -2.44
C THR A 312 -18.81 8.81 -3.07
N MET A 313 -19.18 7.83 -2.25
CA MET A 313 -20.00 6.71 -2.69
C MET A 313 -21.40 7.19 -3.08
N PRO A 314 -22.03 6.55 -4.09
CA PRO A 314 -23.43 6.76 -4.42
C PRO A 314 -24.37 6.62 -3.21
N ASP A 315 -25.56 7.21 -3.33
CA ASP A 315 -26.60 7.13 -2.32
C ASP A 315 -27.08 5.69 -2.10
N CYS A 316 -27.79 5.46 -1.00
CA CYS A 316 -28.20 4.12 -0.56
C CYS A 316 -29.30 3.48 -1.43
N ASP A 317 -29.78 4.17 -2.46
CA ASP A 317 -30.64 3.60 -3.51
C ASP A 317 -29.86 2.77 -4.53
N ALA A 318 -28.54 2.97 -4.65
CA ALA A 318 -27.63 2.24 -5.52
C ALA A 318 -26.97 1.01 -4.85
N ILE A 319 -27.47 0.54 -3.70
CA ILE A 319 -26.89 -0.63 -3.01
C ILE A 319 -26.89 -1.86 -3.93
N GLY A 320 -25.74 -2.52 -4.03
CA GLY A 320 -25.47 -3.65 -4.92
C GLY A 320 -24.91 -3.26 -6.30
N GLU A 321 -24.79 -1.96 -6.59
CA GLU A 321 -24.06 -1.47 -7.77
C GLU A 321 -22.54 -1.44 -7.52
N PHE A 322 -21.77 -1.44 -8.61
CA PHE A 322 -20.31 -1.43 -8.59
C PHE A 322 -19.77 -0.21 -9.34
N LEU A 323 -18.83 0.49 -8.72
CA LEU A 323 -18.06 1.56 -9.35
C LEU A 323 -16.73 1.02 -9.82
N VAL A 324 -16.43 1.13 -11.11
CA VAL A 324 -15.16 0.68 -11.69
C VAL A 324 -14.18 1.85 -11.82
N LEU A 325 -13.03 1.74 -11.16
CA LEU A 325 -11.99 2.77 -11.04
C LEU A 325 -10.75 2.38 -11.87
N LYS A 326 -10.82 2.61 -13.18
CA LYS A 326 -9.83 2.12 -14.16
C LYS A 326 -8.45 2.78 -14.08
N ASN A 327 -8.33 3.92 -13.40
CA ASN A 327 -7.08 4.69 -13.35
C ASN A 327 -6.29 4.46 -12.04
N MET A 328 -6.79 3.61 -11.14
CA MET A 328 -6.11 3.30 -9.88
C MET A 328 -4.90 2.39 -10.06
N LEU A 329 -4.96 1.46 -11.01
CA LEU A 329 -3.91 0.48 -11.26
C LEU A 329 -3.66 0.42 -12.76
N ARG A 330 -2.40 0.33 -13.16
CA ARG A 330 -2.02 0.09 -14.56
C ARG A 330 -2.01 -1.40 -14.85
N SER A 331 -2.47 -1.80 -16.02
CA SER A 331 -2.36 -3.19 -16.49
C SER A 331 -0.90 -3.66 -16.53
N LEU A 332 -0.69 -4.95 -16.24
CA LEU A 332 0.62 -5.60 -16.30
C LEU A 332 0.82 -6.23 -17.68
N THR A 333 1.89 -5.85 -18.38
CA THR A 333 2.27 -6.46 -19.67
C THR A 333 3.30 -7.55 -19.43
N LEU A 334 3.02 -8.74 -19.92
CA LEU A 334 3.76 -9.95 -19.59
C LEU A 334 4.40 -10.54 -20.84
N ALA A 335 5.70 -10.82 -20.73
CA ALA A 335 6.45 -11.59 -21.71
C ALA A 335 6.94 -12.87 -21.03
N SER A 336 6.57 -14.02 -21.58
CA SER A 336 7.02 -15.33 -21.16
C SER A 336 8.54 -15.46 -21.31
N ARG A 337 9.13 -16.28 -20.45
CA ARG A 337 10.58 -16.57 -20.44
C ARG A 337 10.85 -18.06 -20.61
#